data_AF-A0A6M1NJJ7-F1
#
_entry.id   AF-A0A6M1NJJ7-F1
#
_cell.length_a   1.000
_cell.length_b   1.000
_cell.length_c   1.000
_cell.angle_alpha   90.00
_cell.angle_beta   90.00
_cell.angle_gamma   90.00
#
_symmetry.space_group_name_H-M   'P 1'
#
loop_
_entity.id
_entity.type
_entity.pdbx_description
1 polymer ?
#
loop_
_entity_poly.entity_id
_entity_poly.type
_entity_poly.pdbx_seq_one_letter_code
_entity_poly.pdbx_strand_id
1 'polypeptide(L)'
;MATMYPLLFGILFIAVCSDMDPIHHTVNAQTSLCQGNGDSPIRARIVEIATAEIGIREATGNNDGVRVEAYLAYTGLRAGHAWCAAFVSWCYGQTGLAEPRNPWSPALFPNARTYCRTDACRGSKTSTRIRPADIFGIYSHSAKRINHVGLVRSIAGKYLLTIEGNVNNSVLSKRRHLSTVYALADWL
;
A
#
# COMPACT_ATOMS: atom_id res chain seq x y z
N MET A 1 -2.40 -64.47 42.05
CA MET A 1 -3.44 -63.94 42.96
C MET A 1 -2.75 -63.25 44.12
N ALA A 2 -2.76 -61.92 44.14
CA ALA A 2 -2.46 -61.11 45.31
C ALA A 2 -3.10 -59.74 45.07
N THR A 3 -4.19 -59.49 45.77
CA THR A 3 -4.94 -58.23 45.83
C THR A 3 -4.19 -57.25 46.72
N MET A 4 -3.92 -56.03 46.25
CA MET A 4 -3.50 -54.90 47.10
C MET A 4 -4.49 -53.75 46.96
N TYR A 5 -5.06 -53.39 48.10
CA TYR A 5 -5.95 -52.26 48.35
C TYR A 5 -5.17 -50.93 48.28
N PRO A 6 -5.77 -49.84 47.75
CA PRO A 6 -5.22 -48.51 47.93
C PRO A 6 -5.70 -47.89 49.24
N LEU A 7 -4.73 -47.49 50.06
CA LEU A 7 -4.87 -46.47 51.10
C LEU A 7 -4.81 -45.09 50.43
N LEU A 8 -5.64 -44.14 50.86
CA LEU A 8 -5.20 -42.89 51.50
C LEU A 8 -6.31 -41.82 51.51
N PHE A 9 -6.68 -41.46 52.74
CA PHE A 9 -6.86 -40.12 53.27
C PHE A 9 -7.78 -39.14 52.55
N GLY A 10 -8.95 -38.95 53.16
CA GLY A 10 -9.74 -37.73 53.03
C GLY A 10 -8.99 -36.52 53.57
N ILE A 11 -9.04 -35.44 52.80
CA ILE A 11 -8.67 -34.10 53.25
C ILE A 11 -9.90 -33.22 53.12
N LEU A 12 -10.22 -32.66 54.29
CA LEU A 12 -11.27 -31.71 54.61
C LEU A 12 -11.19 -30.45 53.75
N PHE A 13 -12.33 -30.08 53.16
CA PHE A 13 -12.57 -28.79 52.52
C PHE A 13 -12.40 -27.66 53.53
N ILE A 14 -11.49 -26.73 53.25
CA ILE A 14 -11.50 -25.38 53.80
C ILE A 14 -11.54 -24.43 52.63
N ALA A 15 -12.72 -23.87 52.37
CA ALA A 15 -12.93 -22.79 51.44
C ALA A 15 -12.37 -21.51 52.08
N VAL A 16 -11.34 -20.92 51.46
CA VAL A 16 -10.92 -19.55 51.74
C VAL A 16 -11.41 -18.70 50.58
N CYS A 17 -12.50 -17.97 50.81
CA CYS A 17 -12.92 -16.87 49.96
C CYS A 17 -11.93 -15.72 50.14
N SER A 18 -11.22 -15.38 49.07
CA SER A 18 -10.56 -14.09 48.91
C SER A 18 -10.98 -13.54 47.57
N ASP A 19 -11.92 -12.58 47.61
CA ASP A 19 -12.25 -11.71 46.48
C ASP A 19 -11.02 -10.89 46.09
N MET A 20 -10.57 -11.03 44.84
CA MET A 20 -9.67 -10.10 44.17
C MET A 20 -10.12 -10.01 42.71
N ASP A 21 -10.50 -8.80 42.31
CA ASP A 21 -11.09 -8.43 41.03
C ASP A 21 -10.25 -8.81 39.79
N PRO A 22 -10.89 -9.04 38.64
CA PRO A 22 -10.20 -9.34 37.39
C PRO A 22 -9.44 -8.10 36.88
N ILE A 23 -8.11 -8.18 36.88
CA ILE A 23 -7.27 -7.28 36.08
C ILE A 23 -7.61 -7.55 34.62
N HIS A 24 -8.37 -6.62 34.03
CA HIS A 24 -8.54 -6.49 32.59
C HIS A 24 -7.16 -6.20 31.98
N HIS A 25 -6.42 -7.25 31.64
CA HIS A 25 -5.30 -7.15 30.72
C HIS A 25 -5.87 -6.90 29.34
N THR A 26 -6.13 -5.63 29.03
CA THR A 26 -6.16 -5.14 27.67
C THR A 26 -4.82 -5.47 27.05
N VAL A 27 -4.79 -6.58 26.30
CA VAL A 27 -3.70 -6.88 25.37
C VAL A 27 -3.72 -5.75 24.36
N ASN A 28 -2.90 -4.73 24.60
CA ASN A 28 -2.50 -3.78 23.59
C ASN A 28 -1.87 -4.61 22.48
N ALA A 29 -2.61 -4.83 21.41
CA ALA A 29 -2.07 -5.27 20.13
C ALA A 29 -1.25 -4.11 19.54
N GLN A 30 -0.16 -3.74 20.21
CA GLN A 30 1.01 -3.20 19.53
C GLN A 30 1.65 -4.40 18.86
N THR A 31 1.11 -4.75 17.69
CA THR A 31 1.79 -5.57 16.71
C THR A 31 3.15 -4.93 16.46
N SER A 32 4.16 -5.53 17.08
CA SER A 32 5.56 -5.42 16.74
C SER A 32 5.71 -5.73 15.25
N LEU A 33 5.74 -4.69 14.43
CA LEU A 33 6.24 -4.76 13.07
C LEU A 33 7.64 -4.15 13.10
N CYS A 34 8.59 -5.05 12.92
CA CYS A 34 10.00 -4.86 12.66
C CYS A 34 10.28 -3.47 12.05
N GLN A 35 10.82 -2.57 12.85
CA GLN A 35 11.32 -1.29 12.37
C GLN A 35 12.45 -1.52 11.37
N GLY A 36 12.24 -1.03 10.15
CA GLY A 36 13.27 -0.89 9.13
C GLY A 36 13.04 0.42 8.36
N ASN A 37 13.80 1.44 8.74
CA ASN A 37 13.96 2.76 8.11
C ASN A 37 12.84 3.79 8.34
N GLY A 38 13.25 5.05 8.59
CA GLY A 38 12.44 6.19 9.03
C GLY A 38 11.44 6.74 8.01
N ASP A 39 10.55 5.89 7.53
CA ASP A 39 9.39 6.27 6.74
C ASP A 39 8.15 6.42 7.63
N SER A 40 7.34 7.43 7.31
CA SER A 40 6.14 7.77 8.08
C SER A 40 5.13 6.61 8.06
N PRO A 41 4.41 6.34 9.17
CA PRO A 41 3.35 5.31 9.22
C PRO A 41 2.34 5.42 8.07
N ILE A 42 2.06 6.63 7.58
CA ILE A 42 1.15 6.84 6.46
C ILE A 42 1.67 6.29 5.12
N ARG A 43 2.99 6.35 4.88
CA ARG A 43 3.62 5.78 3.67
C ARG A 43 3.45 4.27 3.64
N ALA A 44 3.77 3.62 4.76
CA ALA A 44 3.60 2.19 4.91
C ALA A 44 2.13 1.79 4.67
N ARG A 45 1.19 2.55 5.24
CA ARG A 45 -0.24 2.27 5.08
C ARG A 45 -0.74 2.39 3.64
N ILE A 46 -0.32 3.42 2.90
CA ILE A 46 -0.67 3.57 1.48
C ILE A 46 -0.16 2.36 0.67
N VAL A 47 1.08 1.92 0.93
CA VAL A 47 1.67 0.78 0.24
C VAL A 47 0.98 -0.53 0.62
N GLU A 48 0.60 -0.74 1.88
CA GLU A 48 -0.19 -1.89 2.32
C GLU A 48 -1.52 -1.96 1.59
N ILE A 49 -2.26 -0.84 1.54
CA ILE A 49 -3.54 -0.74 0.84
C ILE A 49 -3.37 -1.09 -0.63
N ALA A 50 -2.38 -0.49 -1.30
CA ALA A 50 -2.11 -0.80 -2.70
C ALA A 50 -1.69 -2.27 -2.91
N THR A 51 -0.93 -2.85 -1.98
CA THR A 51 -0.49 -4.25 -2.04
C THR A 51 -1.67 -5.21 -1.94
N ALA A 52 -2.66 -4.90 -1.12
CA ALA A 52 -3.88 -5.70 -0.98
C ALA A 52 -4.72 -5.75 -2.27
N GLU A 53 -4.55 -4.78 -3.17
CA GLU A 53 -5.25 -4.74 -4.46
C GLU A 53 -4.55 -5.53 -5.57
N ILE A 54 -3.33 -6.04 -5.35
CA ILE A 54 -2.62 -6.83 -6.36
C ILE A 54 -3.46 -8.05 -6.76
N GLY A 55 -3.64 -8.23 -8.08
CA GLY A 55 -4.44 -9.32 -8.63
C GLY A 55 -5.87 -8.92 -8.98
N ILE A 56 -6.36 -7.74 -8.56
CA ILE A 56 -7.61 -7.19 -9.07
C ILE A 56 -7.51 -7.02 -10.59
N ARG A 57 -8.54 -7.47 -11.31
CA ARG A 57 -8.65 -7.38 -12.77
C ARG A 57 -9.95 -6.68 -13.17
N GLU A 58 -9.94 -6.09 -14.35
CA GLU A 58 -11.16 -5.66 -15.02
C GLU A 58 -12.09 -6.85 -15.27
N ALA A 59 -13.39 -6.62 -15.22
CA ALA A 59 -14.39 -7.68 -15.40
C ALA A 59 -14.42 -8.20 -16.83
N THR A 60 -14.42 -7.29 -17.82
CA THR A 60 -14.48 -7.66 -19.24
C THR A 60 -13.28 -7.18 -20.06
N GLY A 61 -12.36 -6.43 -19.42
CA GLY A 61 -11.22 -5.82 -20.10
C GLY A 61 -11.54 -4.48 -20.77
N ASN A 62 -12.68 -3.88 -20.39
CA ASN A 62 -13.15 -2.59 -20.91
C ASN A 62 -13.07 -1.50 -19.84
N ASN A 63 -12.04 -1.52 -18.99
CA ASN A 63 -11.89 -0.62 -17.84
C ASN A 63 -13.11 -0.63 -16.90
N ASP A 64 -13.56 -1.83 -16.53
CA ASP A 64 -14.82 -2.08 -15.86
C ASP A 64 -14.69 -3.10 -14.71
N GLY A 65 -15.76 -3.22 -13.91
CA GLY A 65 -15.85 -4.17 -12.82
C GLY A 65 -15.91 -3.48 -11.46
N VAL A 66 -16.63 -4.10 -10.51
CA VAL A 66 -16.99 -3.51 -9.21
C VAL A 66 -15.81 -2.83 -8.51
N ARG A 67 -14.64 -3.48 -8.51
CA ARG A 67 -13.45 -2.93 -7.84
C ARG A 67 -12.78 -1.80 -8.62
N VAL A 68 -12.63 -1.95 -9.93
CA VAL A 68 -12.05 -0.94 -10.83
C VAL A 68 -12.91 0.33 -10.82
N GLU A 69 -14.22 0.16 -10.85
CA GLU A 69 -15.20 1.25 -10.79
C GLU A 69 -15.16 1.99 -9.45
N ALA A 70 -14.85 1.31 -8.34
CA ALA A 70 -14.64 1.98 -7.06
C ALA A 70 -13.43 2.94 -7.10
N TYR A 71 -12.34 2.58 -7.79
CA TYR A 71 -11.20 3.50 -7.97
C TYR A 71 -11.60 4.69 -8.83
N LEU A 72 -12.31 4.45 -9.95
CA LEU A 72 -12.78 5.48 -10.87
C LEU A 72 -13.74 6.46 -10.18
N ALA A 73 -14.73 5.94 -9.46
CA ALA A 73 -15.74 6.70 -8.75
C ALA A 73 -15.14 7.61 -7.68
N TYR A 74 -14.05 7.18 -7.02
CA TYR A 74 -13.33 8.04 -6.07
C TYR A 74 -12.85 9.34 -6.71
N THR A 75 -12.45 9.30 -7.97
CA THR A 75 -12.06 10.47 -8.76
C THR A 75 -13.19 11.08 -9.59
N GLY A 76 -14.44 10.65 -9.39
CA GLY A 76 -15.61 11.16 -10.10
C GLY A 76 -15.79 10.61 -11.53
N LEU A 77 -15.09 9.54 -11.89
CA LEU A 77 -15.25 8.88 -13.19
C LEU A 77 -16.17 7.64 -13.08
N ARG A 78 -16.81 7.31 -14.19
CA ARG A 78 -17.55 6.05 -14.40
C ARG A 78 -16.66 4.99 -15.06
N ALA A 79 -17.17 3.76 -15.24
CA ALA A 79 -16.51 2.69 -16.00
C ALA A 79 -16.10 3.13 -17.42
N GLY A 80 -15.13 2.45 -18.01
CA GLY A 80 -14.66 2.68 -19.38
C GLY A 80 -13.45 3.61 -19.49
N HIS A 81 -13.07 4.29 -18.40
CA HIS A 81 -11.90 5.16 -18.37
C HIS A 81 -10.65 4.44 -17.85
N ALA A 82 -9.48 4.75 -18.42
CA ALA A 82 -8.21 4.31 -17.87
C ALA A 82 -8.09 4.72 -16.40
N TRP A 83 -7.62 3.80 -15.54
CA TRP A 83 -7.81 3.92 -14.09
C TRP A 83 -6.51 3.89 -13.27
N CYS A 84 -5.34 3.98 -13.91
CA CYS A 84 -4.04 3.99 -13.20
C CYS A 84 -3.92 5.14 -12.17
N ALA A 85 -4.23 6.37 -12.56
CA ALA A 85 -4.17 7.53 -11.66
C ALA A 85 -5.33 7.57 -10.65
N ALA A 86 -6.50 7.07 -11.04
CA ALA A 86 -7.63 6.89 -10.13
C ALA A 86 -7.30 5.89 -9.02
N PHE A 87 -6.64 4.76 -9.35
CA PHE A 87 -6.13 3.79 -8.39
C PHE A 87 -5.13 4.40 -7.40
N VAL A 88 -4.14 5.15 -7.88
CA VAL A 88 -3.16 5.82 -7.00
C VAL A 88 -3.85 6.82 -6.07
N SER A 89 -4.73 7.66 -6.62
CA SER A 89 -5.53 8.62 -5.84
C SER A 89 -6.39 7.93 -4.79
N TRP A 90 -7.04 6.82 -5.16
CA TRP A 90 -7.87 6.01 -4.27
C TRP A 90 -7.05 5.44 -3.11
N CYS A 91 -5.83 4.92 -3.36
CA CYS A 91 -4.94 4.39 -2.32
C CYS A 91 -4.57 5.47 -1.29
N TYR A 92 -4.25 6.69 -1.75
CA TYR A 92 -4.02 7.83 -0.87
C TYR A 92 -5.28 8.19 -0.06
N GLY A 93 -6.44 8.24 -0.73
CA GLY A 93 -7.73 8.54 -0.11
C GLY A 93 -8.13 7.58 1.00
N GLN A 94 -7.77 6.30 0.89
CA GLN A 94 -8.04 5.30 1.93
C GLN A 94 -7.27 5.57 3.24
N THR A 95 -6.29 6.47 3.23
CA THR A 95 -5.57 6.92 4.43
C THR A 95 -6.09 8.23 4.99
N GLY A 96 -7.20 8.76 4.46
CA GLY A 96 -7.80 10.02 4.88
C GLY A 96 -7.19 11.26 4.22
N LEU A 97 -6.22 11.10 3.32
CA LEU A 97 -5.64 12.21 2.58
C LEU A 97 -6.61 12.75 1.53
N ALA A 98 -6.78 14.07 1.50
CA ALA A 98 -7.58 14.74 0.49
C ALA A 98 -6.93 14.72 -0.91
N GLU A 99 -5.59 14.63 -0.96
CA GLU A 99 -4.80 14.69 -2.18
C GLU A 99 -3.73 13.59 -2.23
N PRO A 100 -3.33 13.14 -3.45
CA PRO A 100 -3.90 13.50 -4.73
C PRO A 100 -5.28 12.86 -4.97
N ARG A 101 -6.16 13.59 -5.64
CA ARG A 101 -7.50 13.12 -6.05
C ARG A 101 -7.78 13.50 -7.50
N ASN A 102 -7.03 12.92 -8.43
CA ASN A 102 -7.14 13.26 -9.84
C ASN A 102 -6.98 12.00 -10.74
N PRO A 103 -7.87 11.76 -11.71
CA PRO A 103 -7.77 10.60 -12.59
C PRO A 103 -6.82 10.82 -13.78
N TRP A 104 -6.20 11.99 -13.93
CA TRP A 104 -5.35 12.32 -15.06
C TRP A 104 -3.86 12.27 -14.68
N SER A 105 -3.15 11.27 -15.21
CA SER A 105 -1.74 10.98 -14.89
C SER A 105 -0.79 12.20 -14.81
N PRO A 106 -0.82 13.18 -15.75
CA PRO A 106 0.04 14.37 -15.64
C PRO A 106 -0.23 15.24 -14.41
N ALA A 107 -1.48 15.32 -13.94
CA ALA A 107 -1.84 16.16 -12.79
C ALA A 107 -1.28 15.64 -11.46
N LEU A 108 -0.80 14.40 -11.40
CA LEU A 108 -0.14 13.83 -10.21
C LEU A 108 1.30 14.33 -10.06
N PHE A 109 1.81 15.10 -11.02
CA PHE A 109 3.15 15.69 -11.02
C PHE A 109 3.11 17.21 -11.13
N PRO A 110 2.46 17.93 -10.19
CA PRO A 110 2.62 19.38 -10.13
C PRO A 110 4.05 19.72 -9.72
N ASN A 111 4.55 20.90 -10.12
CA ASN A 111 5.94 21.30 -9.84
C ASN A 111 6.28 21.30 -8.34
N ALA A 112 5.32 21.66 -7.47
CA ALA A 112 5.51 21.68 -6.02
C ALA A 112 5.76 20.30 -5.39
N ARG A 113 5.30 19.22 -6.04
CA ARG A 113 5.42 17.84 -5.54
C ARG A 113 6.47 17.04 -6.33
N THR A 114 6.76 17.44 -7.56
CA THR A 114 7.68 16.72 -8.46
C THR A 114 9.12 17.08 -8.15
N TYR A 115 9.94 16.08 -7.79
CA TYR A 115 11.34 16.31 -7.44
C TYR A 115 12.34 15.84 -8.48
N CYS A 116 11.90 15.11 -9.50
CA CYS A 116 12.72 14.84 -10.67
C CYS A 116 11.86 14.70 -11.92
N ARG A 117 12.47 15.03 -13.06
CA ARG A 117 11.99 14.65 -14.39
C ARG A 117 13.15 14.12 -15.24
N THR A 118 12.83 13.35 -16.27
CA THR A 118 13.76 12.84 -17.29
C THR A 118 15.02 12.22 -16.68
N ASP A 119 16.21 12.61 -17.14
CA ASP A 119 17.48 12.04 -16.70
C ASP A 119 17.80 12.35 -15.23
N ALA A 120 17.23 13.42 -14.66
CA ALA A 120 17.42 13.74 -13.25
C ALA A 120 16.89 12.63 -12.33
N CYS A 121 15.92 11.82 -12.80
CA CYS A 121 15.39 10.68 -12.04
C CYS A 121 16.39 9.52 -11.90
N ARG A 122 17.49 9.51 -12.67
CA ARG A 122 18.50 8.45 -12.69
C ARG A 122 19.71 8.75 -11.78
N GLY A 123 19.81 9.98 -11.28
CA GLY A 123 20.95 10.43 -10.48
C GLY A 123 20.94 9.85 -9.07
N SER A 124 22.12 9.58 -8.52
CA SER A 124 22.27 8.99 -7.18
C SER A 124 21.57 9.80 -6.08
N LYS A 125 21.59 11.14 -6.17
CA LYS A 125 20.87 12.03 -5.24
C LYS A 125 19.36 11.79 -5.24
N THR A 126 18.79 11.50 -6.41
CA THR A 126 17.37 11.18 -6.54
C THR A 126 17.09 9.79 -5.99
N SER A 127 17.94 8.80 -6.29
CA SER A 127 17.80 7.43 -5.77
C SER A 127 17.75 7.38 -4.24
N THR A 128 18.54 8.22 -3.56
CA THR A 128 18.52 8.32 -2.09
C THR A 128 17.30 9.06 -1.52
N ARG A 129 16.56 9.79 -2.36
CA ARG A 129 15.34 10.51 -1.96
C ARG A 129 14.06 9.68 -2.12
N ILE A 130 14.08 8.68 -2.99
CA ILE A 130 12.91 7.85 -3.30
C ILE A 130 12.45 7.09 -2.05
N ARG A 131 11.17 7.24 -1.73
CA ARG A 131 10.52 6.62 -0.57
C ARG A 131 9.31 5.77 -1.01
N PRO A 132 8.89 4.82 -0.18
CA PRO A 132 7.59 4.17 -0.33
C PRO A 132 6.47 5.22 -0.41
N ALA A 133 5.43 4.87 -1.19
CA ALA A 133 4.29 5.70 -1.56
C ALA A 133 4.57 6.88 -2.50
N ASP A 134 5.82 7.18 -2.87
CA ASP A 134 6.09 8.15 -3.93
C ASP A 134 5.39 7.72 -5.23
N ILE A 135 4.98 8.69 -6.03
CA ILE A 135 4.31 8.43 -7.30
C ILE A 135 5.36 8.50 -8.40
N PHE A 136 5.48 7.44 -9.20
CA PHE A 136 6.30 7.45 -10.41
C PHE A 136 5.42 7.61 -11.65
N GLY A 137 5.96 8.27 -12.67
CA GLY A 137 5.28 8.52 -13.94
C GLY A 137 6.09 8.00 -15.12
N ILE A 138 5.40 7.49 -16.13
CA ILE A 138 5.99 7.05 -17.40
C ILE A 138 5.45 7.93 -18.51
N TYR A 139 6.36 8.42 -19.35
CA TYR A 139 6.04 9.21 -20.52
C TYR A 139 5.75 8.31 -21.72
N SER A 140 4.66 8.63 -22.43
CA SER A 140 4.38 8.04 -23.73
C SER A 140 4.63 9.06 -24.83
N HIS A 141 5.42 8.65 -25.82
CA HIS A 141 5.68 9.47 -27.00
C HIS A 141 4.43 9.66 -27.88
N SER A 142 3.55 8.66 -27.96
CA SER A 142 2.31 8.77 -28.73
C SER A 142 1.32 9.73 -28.06
N ALA A 143 1.17 9.64 -26.73
CA ALA A 143 0.29 10.52 -25.97
C ALA A 143 0.90 11.91 -25.70
N LYS A 144 2.21 12.08 -25.95
CA LYS A 144 3.01 13.29 -25.67
C LYS A 144 2.86 13.81 -24.23
N ARG A 145 2.73 12.88 -23.27
CA ARG A 145 2.54 13.18 -21.84
C ARG A 145 2.87 11.98 -20.97
N ILE A 146 2.88 12.19 -19.65
CA ILE A 146 2.80 11.09 -18.69
C ILE A 146 1.45 10.39 -18.89
N ASN A 147 1.47 9.14 -19.35
CA ASN A 147 0.26 8.37 -19.63
C ASN A 147 0.02 7.26 -18.62
N HIS A 148 1.03 6.89 -17.82
CA HIS A 148 0.93 5.84 -16.82
C HIS A 148 1.61 6.26 -15.52
N VAL A 149 1.02 5.84 -14.41
CA VAL A 149 1.49 6.12 -13.06
C VAL A 149 1.32 4.91 -12.16
N GLY A 150 2.06 4.91 -11.06
CA GLY A 150 1.86 3.96 -9.98
C GLY A 150 2.59 4.40 -8.72
N LEU A 151 2.53 3.56 -7.70
CA LEU A 151 3.17 3.77 -6.42
C LEU A 151 4.54 3.09 -6.39
N VAL A 152 5.51 3.76 -5.78
CA VAL A 152 6.76 3.14 -5.36
C VAL A 152 6.48 2.32 -4.09
N ARG A 153 6.80 1.03 -4.14
CA ARG A 153 6.83 0.15 -2.97
C ARG A 153 8.19 0.23 -2.28
N SER A 154 9.26 0.15 -3.05
CA SER A 154 10.63 0.28 -2.58
C SER A 154 11.61 0.48 -3.74
N ILE A 155 12.88 0.72 -3.42
CA ILE A 155 13.97 0.81 -4.38
C ILE A 155 15.04 -0.25 -4.09
N ALA A 156 15.55 -0.89 -5.13
CA ALA A 156 16.61 -1.88 -5.08
C ALA A 156 17.65 -1.60 -6.17
N GLY A 157 18.75 -0.95 -5.80
CA GLY A 157 19.77 -0.48 -6.74
C GLY A 157 19.18 0.50 -7.77
N LYS A 158 19.24 0.15 -9.05
CA LYS A 158 18.68 0.97 -10.16
C LYS A 158 17.23 0.64 -10.50
N TYR A 159 16.54 -0.12 -9.65
CA TYR A 159 15.18 -0.58 -9.91
C TYR A 159 14.20 -0.10 -8.86
N LEU A 160 13.07 0.41 -9.30
CA LEU A 160 11.88 0.57 -8.47
C LEU A 160 11.12 -0.76 -8.44
N LEU A 161 10.71 -1.15 -7.24
CA LEU A 161 9.60 -2.07 -7.06
C LEU A 161 8.34 -1.23 -6.92
N THR A 162 7.35 -1.52 -7.75
CA THR A 162 6.16 -0.69 -7.92
C THR A 162 4.88 -1.47 -7.70
N ILE A 163 3.77 -0.74 -7.49
CA ILE A 163 2.40 -1.27 -7.50
C ILE A 163 1.56 -0.36 -8.38
N GLU A 164 0.87 -0.93 -9.35
CA GLU A 164 0.32 -0.19 -10.49
C GLU A 164 -1.04 -0.75 -10.88
N GLY A 165 -2.05 0.12 -10.94
CA GLY A 165 -3.34 -0.19 -11.54
C GLY A 165 -3.32 -0.06 -13.07
N ASN A 166 -4.30 -0.69 -13.73
CA ASN A 166 -4.52 -0.64 -15.17
C ASN A 166 -3.30 -1.07 -16.01
N VAL A 167 -2.47 -1.98 -15.46
CA VAL A 167 -1.44 -2.66 -16.24
C VAL A 167 -2.00 -4.01 -16.67
N ASN A 168 -2.09 -4.23 -17.98
CA ASN A 168 -2.71 -5.44 -18.56
C ASN A 168 -4.10 -5.70 -17.94
N ASN A 169 -4.90 -4.64 -17.83
CA ASN A 169 -6.24 -4.64 -17.26
C ASN A 169 -6.29 -5.15 -15.80
N SER A 170 -5.22 -4.92 -15.03
CA SER A 170 -5.09 -5.42 -13.67
C SER A 170 -4.20 -4.56 -12.78
N VAL A 171 -4.26 -4.80 -11.46
CA VAL A 171 -3.28 -4.29 -10.50
C VAL A 171 -2.13 -5.27 -10.38
N LEU A 172 -0.91 -4.81 -10.67
CA LEU A 172 0.30 -5.63 -10.65
C LEU A 172 1.42 -4.95 -9.88
N SER A 173 2.31 -5.77 -9.30
CA SER A 173 3.62 -5.31 -8.88
C SER A 173 4.63 -5.51 -10.01
N LYS A 174 5.48 -4.51 -10.25
CA LYS A 174 6.51 -4.57 -11.29
C LYS A 174 7.87 -4.16 -10.77
N ARG A 175 8.90 -4.60 -11.49
CA ARG A 175 10.25 -4.08 -11.35
C ARG A 175 10.53 -3.15 -12.52
N ARG A 176 10.79 -1.88 -12.25
CA ARG A 176 11.05 -0.86 -13.28
C ARG A 176 12.45 -0.30 -13.14
N HIS A 177 13.24 -0.34 -14.19
CA HIS A 177 14.54 0.34 -14.18
C HIS A 177 14.32 1.85 -14.14
N LEU A 178 15.12 2.58 -13.34
CA LEU A 178 15.00 4.05 -13.20
C LEU A 178 15.10 4.78 -14.54
N SER A 179 15.75 4.20 -15.56
CA SER A 179 15.80 4.80 -16.89
C SER A 179 14.44 4.89 -17.60
N THR A 180 13.46 4.08 -17.18
CA THR A 180 12.10 4.07 -17.73
C THR A 180 11.16 5.03 -16.99
N VAL A 181 11.62 5.58 -15.86
CA VAL A 181 10.85 6.52 -15.04
C VAL A 181 11.08 7.92 -15.59
N TYR A 182 9.98 8.59 -15.95
CA TYR A 182 10.03 9.95 -16.47
C TYR A 182 9.94 10.99 -15.36
N ALA A 183 9.19 10.73 -14.30
CA ALA A 183 9.04 11.67 -13.19
C ALA A 183 8.78 10.93 -11.88
N LEU A 184 9.15 11.57 -10.77
CA LEU A 184 8.79 11.15 -9.43
C LEU A 184 8.22 12.35 -8.66
N ALA A 185 7.17 12.11 -7.90
CA ALA A 185 6.51 13.09 -7.06
C ALA A 185 6.31 12.57 -5.63
N ASP A 186 6.49 13.47 -4.68
CA ASP A 186 6.28 13.25 -3.26
C ASP A 186 5.06 14.05 -2.81
N TRP A 187 4.03 13.35 -2.34
CA TRP A 187 2.76 13.93 -1.89
C TRP A 187 2.62 13.98 -0.37
N LEU A 188 3.67 13.62 0.38
CA LEU A 188 3.66 13.53 1.85
C LEU A 188 4.72 14.41 2.51
#